data_AF-A0A3D3YWU7-F1
#
_entry.id   AF-A0A3D3YWU7-F1
#
_cell.length_a   1.000
_cell.length_b   1.000
_cell.length_c   1.000
_cell.angle_alpha   90.00
_cell.angle_beta   90.00
_cell.angle_gamma   90.00
#
_symmetry.space_group_name_H-M   'P 1'
#
loop_
_entity.id
_entity.type
_entity.pdbx_description
1 polymer ?
#
loop_
_entity_poly.entity_id
_entity_poly.type
_entity_poly.pdbx_seq_one_letter_code
_entity_poly.pdbx_strand_id
1 'polypeptide(L)'
;TGCHGLSPAGLSELKDYALSPTPDAFCALTHVGKGKNPPPLAKAVQAGGGTVTQVALRRQDLTGWVMERAKVRHARLNPAGAAELVSRVGTAAAELDQAVEQLAGAFAGTAIGPEQVKAQFEGLGEQQVWDLCDQALTGRSGQALVTLRALLEGKADPLLILGGIASRVRDLIRVRSVPEGLPPAAAAKAAGLRFDWQLRRYREQAGRFSSAELTWLHGQVVEADHALKGLAPGDVVLPPLVAALAGDRDAALEYPERVTR
;
A
#
# COMPACT_ATOMS: atom_id res chain seq x y z
N THR A 1 12.98 18.52 -11.64
CA THR A 1 12.45 17.15 -11.42
C THR A 1 11.08 17.03 -12.06
N GLY A 2 10.57 15.82 -12.35
CA GLY A 2 9.21 15.67 -12.90
C GLY A 2 9.09 15.86 -14.41
N CYS A 3 10.16 15.59 -15.17
CA CYS A 3 10.20 15.79 -16.62
C CYS A 3 9.21 14.92 -17.43
N HIS A 4 8.45 14.03 -16.78
CA HIS A 4 7.42 13.19 -17.43
C HIS A 4 6.12 13.97 -17.74
N GLY A 5 5.85 15.06 -17.02
CA GLY A 5 4.64 15.87 -17.16
C GLY A 5 4.81 17.16 -17.96
N LEU A 6 5.94 17.31 -18.68
CA LEU A 6 6.22 18.54 -19.43
C LEU A 6 5.32 18.67 -20.65
N SER A 7 4.88 19.90 -20.92
CA SER A 7 4.24 20.24 -22.20
C SER A 7 5.24 20.07 -23.36
N PRO A 8 4.77 19.93 -24.62
CA PRO A 8 5.64 19.88 -25.78
C PRO A 8 6.61 21.08 -25.87
N ALA A 9 6.14 22.26 -25.49
CA ALA A 9 6.95 23.48 -25.44
C ALA A 9 8.07 23.38 -24.39
N GLY A 10 7.74 22.98 -23.16
CA GLY A 10 8.74 22.82 -22.09
C GLY A 10 9.75 21.71 -22.39
N LEU A 11 9.33 20.66 -23.11
CA LEU A 11 10.24 19.62 -23.59
C LEU A 11 11.23 20.15 -24.64
N SER A 12 10.78 21.05 -25.53
CA SER A 12 11.64 21.68 -26.54
C SER A 12 12.67 22.59 -25.88
N GLU A 13 12.24 23.46 -24.97
CA GLU A 13 13.10 24.40 -24.26
C GLU A 13 14.23 23.69 -23.50
N LEU A 14 13.91 22.59 -22.80
CA LEU A 14 14.93 21.79 -22.11
C LEU A 14 15.87 21.06 -23.06
N LYS A 15 15.44 20.69 -24.27
CA LYS A 15 16.35 20.11 -25.27
C LYS A 15 17.34 21.16 -25.76
N ASP A 16 16.85 22.36 -26.06
CA ASP A 16 17.69 23.45 -26.54
C ASP A 16 18.72 23.86 -25.47
N TYR A 17 18.27 23.98 -24.22
CA TYR A 17 19.16 24.23 -23.10
C TYR A 17 20.20 23.11 -22.90
N ALA A 18 19.78 21.83 -23.01
CA ALA A 18 20.70 20.71 -22.85
C ALA A 18 21.82 20.69 -23.92
N LEU A 19 21.57 21.24 -25.11
CA LEU A 19 22.56 21.33 -26.20
C LEU A 19 23.49 22.54 -26.05
N SER A 20 23.06 23.57 -25.32
CA SER A 20 23.85 24.79 -25.08
C SER A 20 23.67 25.29 -23.63
N PRO A 21 24.14 24.52 -22.64
CA PRO A 21 23.94 24.86 -21.24
C PRO A 21 24.76 26.10 -20.86
N THR A 22 24.28 26.84 -19.87
CA THR A 22 25.05 27.94 -19.28
C THR A 22 26.29 27.38 -18.57
N PRO A 23 27.51 27.88 -18.83
CA PRO A 23 28.74 27.32 -18.26
C PRO A 23 28.76 27.26 -16.73
N ASP A 24 28.12 28.24 -16.07
CA ASP A 24 28.15 28.39 -14.61
C ASP A 24 26.95 27.74 -13.90
N ALA A 25 26.14 26.95 -14.61
CA ALA A 25 24.93 26.34 -14.06
C ALA A 25 24.99 24.81 -14.09
N PHE A 26 24.67 24.18 -12.95
CA PHE A 26 24.47 22.73 -12.87
C PHE A 26 22.99 22.40 -13.12
N CYS A 27 22.70 21.66 -14.21
CA CYS A 27 21.36 21.21 -14.53
C CYS A 27 21.18 19.74 -14.18
N ALA A 28 20.31 19.46 -13.21
CA ALA A 28 19.90 18.10 -12.85
C ALA A 28 18.48 17.82 -13.32
N LEU A 29 18.33 16.92 -14.30
CA LEU A 29 17.04 16.46 -14.80
C LEU A 29 16.69 15.11 -14.19
N THR A 30 15.47 14.99 -13.65
CA THR A 30 14.96 13.71 -13.14
C THR A 30 13.66 13.34 -13.83
N HIS A 31 13.62 12.11 -14.30
CA HIS A 31 12.45 11.49 -14.90
C HIS A 31 12.16 10.18 -14.14
N VAL A 32 10.97 10.08 -13.58
CA VAL A 32 10.46 8.85 -12.97
C VAL A 32 9.36 8.34 -13.88
N GLY A 33 9.52 7.11 -14.38
CA GLY A 33 8.59 6.50 -15.32
C GLY A 33 8.71 4.99 -15.33
N LYS A 34 7.70 4.31 -15.87
CA LYS A 34 7.64 2.82 -15.96
C LYS A 34 8.21 2.25 -17.26
N GLY A 35 8.72 3.12 -18.15
CA GLY A 35 9.23 2.75 -19.48
C GLY A 35 10.65 2.18 -19.43
N LYS A 36 10.93 1.21 -20.32
CA LYS A 36 12.29 0.66 -20.50
C LYS A 36 13.20 1.60 -21.30
N ASN A 37 12.62 2.44 -22.15
CA ASN A 37 13.36 3.33 -23.04
C ASN A 37 13.74 4.63 -22.31
N PRO A 38 14.95 5.16 -22.55
CA PRO A 38 15.35 6.44 -22.01
C PRO A 38 14.42 7.55 -22.54
N PRO A 39 14.11 8.56 -21.71
CA PRO A 39 13.20 9.63 -22.08
C PRO A 39 13.75 10.44 -23.26
N PRO A 40 12.90 11.12 -24.05
CA PRO A 40 13.33 11.91 -25.21
C PRO A 40 14.45 12.92 -24.93
N LEU A 41 14.53 13.44 -23.70
CA LEU A 41 15.58 14.36 -23.26
C LEU A 41 16.95 13.70 -23.10
N ALA A 42 17.02 12.38 -22.87
CA ALA A 42 18.29 11.69 -22.62
C ALA A 42 19.28 11.86 -23.78
N LYS A 43 18.79 11.78 -25.03
CA LYS A 43 19.63 11.97 -26.21
C LYS A 43 20.19 13.40 -26.31
N ALA A 44 19.37 14.40 -26.00
CA ALA A 44 19.80 15.80 -26.02
C ALA A 44 20.85 16.09 -24.94
N VAL A 45 20.64 15.56 -23.72
CA VAL A 45 21.61 15.66 -22.62
C VAL A 45 22.95 15.03 -23.01
N GLN A 46 22.95 13.84 -23.60
CA GLN A 46 24.18 13.17 -24.05
C GLN A 46 24.87 13.94 -25.18
N ALA A 47 24.11 14.48 -26.14
CA ALA A 47 24.67 15.27 -27.24
C ALA A 47 25.30 16.58 -26.76
N GLY A 48 24.78 17.19 -25.69
CA GLY A 48 25.36 18.35 -25.01
C GLY A 48 26.51 18.03 -24.04
N GLY A 49 26.98 16.77 -23.98
CA GLY A 49 28.08 16.35 -23.11
C GLY A 49 27.69 16.01 -21.67
N GLY A 50 26.39 16.00 -21.35
CA GLY A 50 25.88 15.57 -20.06
C GLY A 50 25.84 14.04 -19.89
N THR A 51 25.74 13.60 -18.64
CA THR A 51 25.62 12.16 -18.30
C THR A 51 24.17 11.77 -18.09
N VAL A 52 23.81 10.55 -18.52
CA VAL A 52 22.48 9.98 -18.29
C VAL A 52 22.64 8.64 -17.61
N THR A 53 22.14 8.55 -16.37
CA THR A 53 22.11 7.32 -15.60
C THR A 53 20.67 6.87 -15.43
N GLN A 54 20.36 5.68 -15.95
CA GLN A 54 19.07 5.03 -15.70
C GLN A 54 19.20 4.13 -14.48
N VAL A 55 18.44 4.44 -13.43
CA VAL A 55 18.34 3.61 -12.23
C VAL A 55 17.06 2.79 -12.34
N ALA A 56 17.20 1.50 -12.65
CA ALA A 56 16.10 0.56 -12.64
C ALA A 56 16.20 -0.32 -11.40
N LEU A 57 15.30 -0.12 -10.44
CA LEU A 57 15.22 -0.97 -9.25
C LEU A 57 14.24 -2.10 -9.51
N ARG A 58 14.75 -3.30 -9.84
CA ARG A 58 13.92 -4.49 -10.02
C ARG A 58 13.66 -5.13 -8.67
N ARG A 59 12.56 -5.87 -8.58
CA ARG A 59 12.16 -6.57 -7.35
C ARG A 59 13.25 -7.48 -6.78
N GLN A 60 13.97 -8.19 -7.64
CA GLN A 60 15.08 -9.06 -7.24
C GLN A 60 16.30 -8.29 -6.69
N ASP A 61 16.44 -7.01 -7.03
CA ASP A 61 17.56 -6.17 -6.61
C ASP A 61 17.25 -5.41 -5.29
N LEU A 62 16.00 -5.46 -4.80
CA LEU A 62 15.54 -4.67 -3.64
C LEU A 62 16.31 -4.99 -2.36
N THR A 63 16.59 -6.26 -2.08
CA THR A 63 17.34 -6.64 -0.87
C THR A 63 18.74 -6.05 -0.88
N GLY A 64 19.45 -6.14 -2.02
CA GLY A 64 20.77 -5.55 -2.17
C GLY A 64 20.73 -4.02 -2.07
N TRP A 65 19.74 -3.40 -2.72
CA TRP A 65 19.54 -1.95 -2.66
C TRP A 65 19.28 -1.46 -1.23
N VAL A 66 18.40 -2.13 -0.48
CA VAL A 66 18.12 -1.85 0.95
C VAL A 66 19.40 -1.95 1.79
N MET A 67 20.22 -2.99 1.57
CA MET A 67 21.48 -3.13 2.27
C MET A 67 22.46 -2.00 1.97
N GLU A 68 22.57 -1.54 0.72
CA GLU A 68 23.40 -0.38 0.39
C GLU A 68 22.90 0.90 1.07
N ARG A 69 21.59 1.12 1.14
CA ARG A 69 21.00 2.25 1.88
C ARG A 69 21.29 2.16 3.38
N ALA A 70 21.30 0.96 3.94
CA ALA A 70 21.65 0.73 5.35
C ALA A 70 23.13 1.05 5.62
N LYS A 71 24.03 0.65 4.71
CA LYS A 71 25.47 0.97 4.80
C LYS A 71 25.74 2.48 4.81
N VAL A 72 25.09 3.23 3.92
CA VAL A 72 25.20 4.70 3.86
C VAL A 72 24.78 5.35 5.19
N ARG A 73 23.84 4.73 5.91
CA ARG A 73 23.35 5.18 7.23
C ARG A 73 24.06 4.52 8.42
N HIS A 74 25.17 3.81 8.18
CA HIS A 74 25.92 3.07 9.20
C HIS A 74 25.09 2.03 9.97
N ALA A 75 23.98 1.56 9.41
CA ALA A 75 23.13 0.52 9.97
C ALA A 75 23.65 -0.86 9.58
N ARG A 76 23.85 -1.76 10.56
CA ARG A 76 24.39 -3.11 10.35
C ARG A 76 23.28 -4.10 9.97
N LEU A 77 22.59 -3.84 8.86
CA LEU A 77 21.52 -4.68 8.32
C LEU A 77 22.06 -5.88 7.55
N ASN A 78 21.67 -7.09 7.97
CA ASN A 78 22.06 -8.33 7.30
C ASN A 78 21.06 -8.71 6.16
N PRO A 79 21.42 -9.65 5.25
CA PRO A 79 20.57 -10.01 4.12
C PRO A 79 19.18 -10.53 4.51
N ALA A 80 19.09 -11.29 5.61
CA ALA A 80 17.81 -11.82 6.09
C ALA A 80 16.90 -10.70 6.62
N GLY A 81 17.46 -9.73 7.35
CA GLY A 81 16.73 -8.53 7.79
C GLY A 81 16.28 -7.66 6.63
N ALA A 82 17.13 -7.48 5.61
CA ALA A 82 16.74 -6.74 4.40
C ALA A 82 15.60 -7.43 3.63
N ALA A 83 15.60 -8.76 3.56
CA ALA A 83 14.49 -9.51 2.96
C ALA A 83 13.19 -9.37 3.77
N GLU A 84 13.27 -9.46 5.11
CA GLU A 84 12.12 -9.21 6.00
C GLU A 84 11.57 -7.79 5.82
N LEU A 85 12.45 -6.79 5.70
CA LEU A 85 12.07 -5.40 5.51
C LEU A 85 11.28 -5.21 4.22
N VAL A 86 11.77 -5.77 3.11
CA VAL A 86 11.08 -5.75 1.81
C VAL A 86 9.74 -6.46 1.88
N SER A 87 9.64 -7.57 2.63
CA SER A 87 8.36 -8.26 2.81
C SER A 87 7.35 -7.40 3.58
N ARG A 88 7.77 -6.74 4.67
CA ARG A 88 6.86 -5.97 5.52
C ARG A 88 6.47 -4.62 4.94
N VAL A 89 7.44 -3.92 4.36
CA VAL A 89 7.27 -2.55 3.86
C VAL A 89 6.81 -2.55 2.40
N GLY A 90 7.07 -3.62 1.66
CA GLY A 90 6.73 -3.73 0.23
C GLY A 90 7.87 -3.27 -0.67
N THR A 91 7.54 -2.88 -1.91
CA THR A 91 8.53 -2.63 -2.97
C THR A 91 8.75 -1.16 -3.30
N ALA A 92 8.05 -0.25 -2.63
CA ALA A 92 8.18 1.18 -2.86
C ALA A 92 9.54 1.67 -2.31
N ALA A 93 10.43 2.13 -3.21
CA ALA A 93 11.79 2.53 -2.84
C ALA A 93 11.81 3.65 -1.78
N ALA A 94 10.89 4.61 -1.87
CA ALA A 94 10.80 5.70 -0.89
C ALA A 94 10.43 5.18 0.51
N GLU A 95 9.46 4.27 0.61
CA GLU A 95 9.04 3.67 1.87
C GLU A 95 10.14 2.79 2.46
N LEU A 96 10.81 2.00 1.62
CA LEU A 96 11.96 1.20 2.04
C LEU A 96 13.12 2.07 2.54
N ASP A 97 13.40 3.21 1.91
CA ASP A 97 14.46 4.11 2.36
C ASP A 97 14.15 4.71 3.73
N GLN A 98 12.91 5.13 3.94
CA GLN A 98 12.43 5.65 5.21
C GLN A 98 12.45 4.56 6.29
N ALA A 99 12.13 3.32 5.93
CA ALA A 99 12.18 2.18 6.84
C ALA A 99 13.63 1.85 7.25
N VAL A 100 14.59 1.94 6.33
CA VAL A 100 16.02 1.81 6.65
C VAL A 100 16.49 2.91 7.60
N GLU A 101 16.01 4.14 7.44
CA GLU A 101 16.32 5.26 8.35
C GLU A 101 15.79 5.02 9.76
N GLN A 102 14.56 4.53 9.89
CA GLN A 102 13.99 4.13 11.18
C GLN A 102 14.82 3.04 11.85
N LEU A 103 15.22 2.00 11.10
CA LEU A 103 16.08 0.94 11.61
C LEU A 103 17.44 1.46 12.08
N ALA A 104 18.06 2.36 11.30
CA ALA A 104 19.33 2.97 11.65
C ALA A 104 19.26 3.74 12.98
N GLY A 105 18.18 4.49 13.20
CA GLY A 105 17.94 5.22 14.44
C GLY A 105 17.61 4.31 15.63
N ALA A 106 16.71 3.34 15.43
CA ALA A 106 16.21 2.47 16.50
C ALA A 106 17.24 1.44 16.99
N PHE A 107 18.17 1.00 16.11
CA PHE A 107 19.12 -0.08 16.38
C PHE A 107 20.58 0.37 16.20
N ALA A 108 20.87 1.63 16.48
CA ALA A 108 22.20 2.21 16.32
C ALA A 108 23.30 1.35 16.99
N GLY A 109 24.33 0.98 16.22
CA GLY A 109 25.46 0.19 16.72
C GLY A 109 25.21 -1.32 16.87
N THR A 110 23.98 -1.78 16.71
CA THR A 110 23.62 -3.20 16.83
C THR A 110 23.44 -3.88 15.47
N ALA A 111 23.52 -5.21 15.44
CA ALA A 111 23.24 -5.98 14.23
C ALA A 111 21.72 -6.09 14.02
N ILE A 112 21.26 -5.81 12.81
CA ILE A 112 19.84 -5.79 12.47
C ILE A 112 19.55 -7.01 11.60
N GLY A 113 18.82 -7.97 12.17
CA GLY A 113 18.28 -9.13 11.48
C GLY A 113 16.75 -9.11 11.41
N PRO A 114 16.11 -10.22 11.01
CA PRO A 114 14.66 -10.32 10.90
C PRO A 114 13.92 -9.93 12.20
N GLU A 115 14.44 -10.30 13.37
CA GLU A 115 13.77 -10.01 14.65
C GLU A 115 13.67 -8.51 14.94
N GLN A 116 14.74 -7.75 14.72
CA GLN A 116 14.74 -6.29 14.90
C GLN A 116 13.78 -5.61 13.92
N VAL A 117 13.73 -6.11 12.67
CA VAL A 117 12.78 -5.63 11.66
C VAL A 117 11.34 -5.93 12.08
N LYS A 118 11.08 -7.15 12.57
CA LYS A 118 9.75 -7.54 13.07
C LYS A 118 9.30 -6.67 14.24
N ALA A 119 10.20 -6.40 15.19
CA ALA A 119 9.92 -5.55 16.33
C ALA A 119 9.68 -4.08 15.92
N GLN A 120 10.48 -3.55 14.99
CA GLN A 120 10.34 -2.16 14.54
C GLN A 120 9.06 -1.92 13.76
N PHE A 121 8.66 -2.88 12.92
CA PHE A 121 7.51 -2.79 12.03
C PHE A 121 6.42 -3.76 12.46
N GLU A 122 6.28 -3.96 13.78
CA GLU A 122 5.14 -4.64 14.36
C GLU A 122 3.87 -3.81 14.11
N GLY A 123 2.74 -4.45 13.82
CA GLY A 123 1.49 -3.76 13.53
C GLY A 123 1.42 -3.04 12.18
N LEU A 124 2.52 -2.91 11.42
CA LEU A 124 2.50 -2.24 10.10
C LEU A 124 1.53 -2.92 9.12
N GLY A 125 1.50 -4.25 9.11
CA GLY A 125 0.53 -5.01 8.30
C GLY A 125 -0.92 -4.74 8.72
N GLU A 126 -1.18 -4.66 10.03
CA GLU A 126 -2.51 -4.32 10.55
C GLU A 126 -2.92 -2.90 10.14
N GLN A 127 -1.99 -1.95 10.25
CA GLN A 127 -2.22 -0.57 9.83
C GLN A 127 -2.55 -0.47 8.34
N GLN A 128 -1.79 -1.14 7.47
CA GLN A 128 -2.07 -1.17 6.03
C GLN A 128 -3.43 -1.82 5.70
N VAL A 129 -3.84 -2.84 6.46
CA VAL A 129 -5.18 -3.43 6.33
C VAL A 129 -6.26 -2.48 6.82
N TRP A 130 -6.01 -1.68 7.86
CA TRP A 130 -6.94 -0.61 8.28
C TRP A 130 -7.08 0.47 7.22
N ASP A 131 -5.96 0.90 6.61
CA ASP A 131 -5.94 1.86 5.52
C ASP A 131 -6.69 1.34 4.29
N LEU A 132 -6.48 0.06 3.93
CA LEU A 132 -7.26 -0.63 2.89
C LEU A 132 -8.76 -0.55 3.16
N CYS A 133 -9.19 -0.93 4.37
CA CYS A 133 -10.61 -0.90 4.75
C CYS A 133 -11.17 0.52 4.69
N ASP A 134 -10.39 1.50 5.16
CA ASP A 134 -10.79 2.90 5.17
C ASP A 134 -10.93 3.49 3.77
N GLN A 135 -10.04 3.14 2.85
CA GLN A 135 -10.15 3.52 1.45
C GLN A 135 -11.37 2.86 0.80
N ALA A 136 -11.54 1.55 0.97
CA ALA A 136 -12.66 0.80 0.39
C ALA A 136 -14.00 1.36 0.86
N LEU A 137 -14.24 1.41 2.18
CA LEU A 137 -15.52 1.80 2.77
C LEU A 137 -15.88 3.28 2.60
N THR A 138 -14.93 4.12 2.16
CA THR A 138 -15.18 5.52 1.79
C THR A 138 -15.35 5.71 0.28
N GLY A 139 -15.42 4.64 -0.50
CA GLY A 139 -15.63 4.66 -1.95
C GLY A 139 -14.37 4.94 -2.78
N ARG A 140 -13.18 4.90 -2.18
CA ARG A 140 -11.90 5.10 -2.88
C ARG A 140 -11.37 3.79 -3.44
N SER A 141 -12.16 3.13 -4.29
CA SER A 141 -11.88 1.79 -4.86
C SER A 141 -10.49 1.69 -5.49
N GLY A 142 -10.10 2.68 -6.30
CA GLY A 142 -8.78 2.68 -6.95
C GLY A 142 -7.61 2.70 -5.96
N GLN A 143 -7.71 3.46 -4.86
CA GLN A 143 -6.69 3.47 -3.82
C GLN A 143 -6.68 2.14 -3.07
N ALA A 144 -7.88 1.64 -2.70
CA ALA A 144 -8.03 0.37 -2.00
C ALA A 144 -7.41 -0.79 -2.78
N LEU A 145 -7.64 -0.90 -4.08
CA LEU A 145 -7.06 -1.95 -4.90
C LEU A 145 -5.54 -1.83 -5.03
N VAL A 146 -4.99 -0.61 -5.05
CA VAL A 146 -3.54 -0.39 -5.03
C VAL A 146 -2.95 -0.84 -3.69
N THR A 147 -3.57 -0.49 -2.56
CA THR A 147 -3.12 -0.92 -1.23
C THR A 147 -3.24 -2.45 -1.07
N LEU A 148 -4.33 -3.07 -1.52
CA LEU A 148 -4.47 -4.52 -1.54
C LEU A 148 -3.36 -5.18 -2.35
N ARG A 149 -3.07 -4.66 -3.55
CA ARG A 149 -1.99 -5.17 -4.39
C ARG A 149 -0.64 -5.07 -3.69
N ALA A 150 -0.34 -3.95 -3.04
CA ALA A 150 0.89 -3.75 -2.28
C ALA A 150 1.03 -4.77 -1.14
N LEU A 151 -0.05 -5.00 -0.37
CA LEU A 151 -0.10 -6.02 0.68
C LEU A 151 0.20 -7.42 0.15
N LEU A 152 -0.45 -7.83 -0.94
CA LEU A 152 -0.25 -9.14 -1.57
C LEU A 152 1.15 -9.28 -2.18
N GLU A 153 1.65 -8.24 -2.84
CA GLU A 153 3.03 -8.21 -3.34
C GLU A 153 4.04 -8.24 -2.20
N GLY A 154 3.72 -7.73 -1.01
CA GLY A 154 4.49 -7.86 0.23
C GLY A 154 4.44 -9.27 0.86
N LYS A 155 3.66 -10.19 0.27
CA LYS A 155 3.37 -11.53 0.80
C LYS A 155 2.67 -11.48 2.17
N ALA A 156 1.86 -10.45 2.42
CA ALA A 156 0.94 -10.49 3.56
C ALA A 156 -0.01 -11.69 3.41
N ASP A 157 -0.30 -12.36 4.52
CA ASP A 157 -1.21 -13.50 4.54
C ASP A 157 -2.64 -13.04 4.15
N PRO A 158 -3.24 -13.57 3.07
CA PRO A 158 -4.59 -13.24 2.65
C PRO A 158 -5.64 -13.43 3.75
N LEU A 159 -5.48 -14.43 4.63
CA LEU A 159 -6.40 -14.67 5.74
C LEU A 159 -6.31 -13.56 6.81
N LEU A 160 -5.13 -12.97 7.02
CA LEU A 160 -4.99 -11.82 7.93
C LEU A 160 -5.65 -10.57 7.34
N ILE A 161 -5.49 -10.33 6.02
CA ILE A 161 -6.17 -9.23 5.32
C ILE A 161 -7.68 -9.41 5.44
N LEU A 162 -8.19 -10.60 5.15
CA LEU A 162 -9.62 -10.93 5.27
C LEU A 162 -10.11 -10.75 6.71
N GLY A 163 -9.34 -11.17 7.72
CA GLY A 163 -9.67 -10.98 9.13
C GLY A 163 -9.88 -9.52 9.51
N GLY A 164 -9.03 -8.62 9.00
CA GLY A 164 -9.19 -7.17 9.18
C GLY A 164 -10.44 -6.61 8.50
N ILE A 165 -10.70 -7.02 7.25
CA ILE A 165 -11.93 -6.67 6.52
C ILE A 165 -13.18 -7.14 7.29
N ALA A 166 -13.18 -8.40 7.73
CA ALA A 166 -14.25 -9.01 8.50
C ALA A 166 -14.50 -8.29 9.83
N SER A 167 -13.44 -7.88 10.52
CA SER A 167 -13.57 -7.07 11.74
C SER A 167 -14.25 -5.74 11.44
N ARG A 168 -13.82 -5.04 10.39
CA ARG A 168 -14.38 -3.73 10.06
C ARG A 168 -15.85 -3.82 9.64
N VAL A 169 -16.23 -4.80 8.83
CA VAL A 169 -17.64 -5.01 8.45
C VAL A 169 -18.50 -5.25 9.70
N ARG A 170 -18.04 -6.07 10.65
CA ARG A 170 -18.74 -6.30 11.93
C ARG A 170 -18.82 -5.03 12.79
N ASP A 171 -17.77 -4.20 12.80
CA ASP A 171 -17.79 -2.90 13.46
C ASP A 171 -18.87 -1.99 12.88
N LEU A 172 -18.99 -1.90 11.55
CA LEU A 172 -20.02 -1.09 10.91
C LEU A 172 -21.43 -1.59 11.21
N ILE A 173 -21.64 -2.92 11.21
CA ILE A 173 -22.91 -3.53 11.61
C ILE A 173 -23.25 -3.13 13.05
N ARG A 174 -22.33 -3.33 13.99
CA ARG A 174 -22.53 -2.97 15.40
C ARG A 174 -22.86 -1.50 15.57
N VAL A 175 -22.09 -0.61 14.94
CA VAL A 175 -22.30 0.84 15.00
C VAL A 175 -23.67 1.24 14.43
N ARG A 176 -24.11 0.62 13.33
CA ARG A 176 -25.43 0.88 12.74
C ARG A 176 -26.59 0.33 13.58
N SER A 177 -26.33 -0.69 14.39
CA SER A 177 -27.30 -1.25 15.34
C SER A 177 -27.40 -0.46 16.66
N VAL A 178 -26.49 0.50 16.92
CA VAL A 178 -26.56 1.32 18.13
C VAL A 178 -27.72 2.32 18.03
N PRO A 179 -28.60 2.43 19.05
CA PRO A 179 -29.68 3.41 19.07
C PRO A 179 -29.18 4.85 18.89
N GLU A 180 -29.95 5.64 18.14
CA GLU A 180 -29.71 7.07 18.01
C GLU A 180 -29.93 7.80 19.35
N GLY A 181 -29.28 8.96 19.52
CA GLY A 181 -29.43 9.80 20.73
C GLY A 181 -28.54 9.41 21.92
N LEU A 182 -27.84 8.27 21.88
CA LEU A 182 -26.86 7.94 22.92
C LEU A 182 -25.66 8.91 22.91
N PRO A 183 -25.17 9.35 24.09
CA PRO A 183 -23.92 10.08 24.21
C PRO A 183 -22.77 9.29 23.57
N PRO A 184 -21.77 9.95 22.94
CA PRO A 184 -20.69 9.28 22.20
C PRO A 184 -19.99 8.15 22.96
N ALA A 185 -19.62 8.35 24.23
CA ALA A 185 -18.98 7.31 25.04
C ALA A 185 -19.89 6.09 25.28
N ALA A 186 -21.18 6.31 25.52
CA ALA A 186 -22.16 5.23 25.72
C ALA A 186 -22.40 4.46 24.40
N ALA A 187 -22.45 5.17 23.28
CA ALA A 187 -22.58 4.58 21.96
C ALA A 187 -21.34 3.76 21.55
N ALA A 188 -20.13 4.24 21.84
CA ALA A 188 -18.89 3.50 21.56
C ALA A 188 -18.84 2.19 22.36
N LYS A 189 -19.19 2.26 23.66
CA LYS A 189 -19.31 1.08 24.53
C LYS A 189 -20.38 0.12 24.03
N ALA A 190 -21.55 0.61 23.63
CA ALA A 190 -22.63 -0.22 23.09
C ALA A 190 -22.24 -0.92 21.78
N ALA A 191 -21.45 -0.25 20.91
CA ALA A 191 -20.90 -0.84 19.70
C ALA A 191 -19.71 -1.81 19.95
N GLY A 192 -19.23 -1.92 21.20
CA GLY A 192 -18.07 -2.74 21.54
C GLY A 192 -16.75 -2.22 20.95
N LEU A 193 -16.65 -0.90 20.71
CA LEU A 193 -15.45 -0.27 20.16
C LEU A 193 -14.40 -0.04 21.26
N ARG A 194 -13.13 -0.15 20.89
CA ARG A 194 -12.00 0.01 21.82
C ARG A 194 -11.69 1.48 22.08
N PHE A 195 -11.94 2.36 21.12
CA PHE A 195 -11.59 3.78 21.19
C PHE A 195 -12.72 4.69 20.67
N ASP A 196 -12.94 5.82 21.34
CA ASP A 196 -14.03 6.76 21.00
C ASP A 196 -13.93 7.35 19.59
N TRP A 197 -12.71 7.58 19.09
CA TRP A 197 -12.49 8.11 17.74
C TRP A 197 -13.02 7.17 16.65
N GLN A 198 -13.07 5.85 16.91
CA GLN A 198 -13.59 4.86 15.99
C GLN A 198 -15.07 5.07 15.74
N LEU A 199 -15.84 5.46 16.77
CA LEU A 199 -17.29 5.63 16.64
C LEU A 199 -17.64 6.68 15.60
N ARG A 200 -17.02 7.86 15.65
CA ARG A 200 -17.29 8.94 14.69
C ARG A 200 -16.99 8.48 13.26
N ARG A 201 -15.82 7.89 13.05
CA ARG A 201 -15.37 7.41 11.74
C ARG A 201 -16.26 6.29 11.21
N TYR A 202 -16.61 5.32 12.04
CA TYR A 202 -17.41 4.17 11.64
C TYR A 202 -18.88 4.53 11.44
N ARG A 203 -19.41 5.54 12.14
CA ARG A 203 -20.74 6.10 11.84
C ARG A 203 -20.79 6.72 10.45
N GLU A 204 -19.77 7.49 10.08
CA GLU A 204 -19.67 8.07 8.74
C GLU A 204 -19.62 6.98 7.66
N GLN A 205 -18.79 5.96 7.86
CA GLN A 205 -18.70 4.82 6.95
C GLN A 205 -20.01 4.02 6.88
N ALA A 206 -20.59 3.67 8.03
CA ALA A 206 -21.84 2.92 8.11
C ALA A 206 -23.04 3.70 7.55
N GLY A 207 -22.98 5.04 7.54
CA GLY A 207 -23.99 5.90 6.94
C GLY A 207 -24.12 5.71 5.41
N ARG A 208 -23.07 5.21 4.75
CA ARG A 208 -23.06 4.94 3.30
C ARG A 208 -23.76 3.65 2.90
N PHE A 209 -24.10 2.79 3.86
CA PHE A 209 -24.67 1.46 3.61
C PHE A 209 -25.98 1.31 4.37
N SER A 210 -26.97 0.66 3.75
CA SER A 210 -28.13 0.16 4.46
C SER A 210 -27.77 -1.04 5.36
N SER A 211 -28.63 -1.36 6.32
CA SER A 211 -28.41 -2.55 7.18
C SER A 211 -28.45 -3.85 6.37
N ALA A 212 -29.23 -3.90 5.29
CA ALA A 212 -29.27 -5.02 4.37
C ALA A 212 -27.94 -5.15 3.59
N GLU A 213 -27.37 -4.03 3.15
CA GLU A 213 -26.08 -4.00 2.45
C GLU A 213 -24.92 -4.45 3.33
N LEU A 214 -24.88 -4.02 4.61
CA LEU A 214 -23.85 -4.48 5.54
C LEU A 214 -23.98 -5.98 5.83
N THR A 215 -25.21 -6.50 5.95
CA THR A 215 -25.46 -7.95 6.09
C THR A 215 -25.00 -8.71 4.85
N TRP A 216 -25.29 -8.19 3.66
CA TRP A 216 -24.83 -8.78 2.41
C TRP A 216 -23.30 -8.78 2.29
N LEU A 217 -22.63 -7.66 2.61
CA LEU A 217 -21.17 -7.58 2.66
C LEU A 217 -20.56 -8.59 3.64
N HIS A 218 -21.20 -8.79 4.80
CA HIS A 218 -20.78 -9.82 5.73
C HIS A 218 -20.89 -11.23 5.11
N GLY A 219 -21.93 -11.50 4.32
CA GLY A 219 -22.03 -12.72 3.52
C GLY A 219 -20.88 -12.88 2.52
N GLN A 220 -20.51 -11.82 1.80
CA GLN A 220 -19.37 -11.84 0.87
C GLN A 220 -18.03 -12.14 1.58
N VAL A 221 -17.86 -11.66 2.81
CA VAL A 221 -16.70 -11.99 3.66
C VAL A 221 -16.67 -13.48 4.00
N VAL A 222 -17.82 -14.09 4.30
CA VAL A 222 -17.92 -15.52 4.59
C VAL A 222 -17.55 -16.36 3.36
N GLU A 223 -18.05 -15.99 2.19
CA GLU A 223 -17.69 -16.69 0.94
C GLU A 223 -16.19 -16.57 0.63
N ALA A 224 -15.61 -15.39 0.86
CA ALA A 224 -14.17 -15.21 0.72
C ALA A 224 -13.36 -16.08 1.72
N ASP A 225 -13.84 -16.22 2.96
CA ASP A 225 -13.20 -17.09 3.97
C ASP A 225 -13.21 -18.55 3.54
N HIS A 226 -14.36 -19.03 3.06
CA HIS A 226 -14.49 -20.38 2.50
C HIS A 226 -13.57 -20.58 1.30
N ALA A 227 -13.50 -19.63 0.37
CA ALA A 227 -12.64 -19.71 -0.81
C ALA A 227 -11.15 -19.76 -0.45
N LEU A 228 -10.68 -18.88 0.44
CA LEU A 228 -9.28 -18.87 0.89
C LEU A 228 -8.90 -20.16 1.62
N LYS A 229 -9.76 -20.66 2.52
CA LYS A 229 -9.56 -21.96 3.19
C LYS A 229 -9.62 -23.14 2.21
N GLY A 230 -10.37 -23.00 1.12
CA GLY A 230 -10.41 -23.90 -0.03
C GLY A 230 -9.20 -23.82 -0.97
N LEU A 231 -8.16 -23.09 -0.57
CA LEU A 231 -6.90 -22.87 -1.30
C LEU A 231 -7.03 -21.97 -2.55
N ALA A 232 -8.10 -21.17 -2.65
CA ALA A 232 -8.17 -20.15 -3.70
C ALA A 232 -7.11 -19.05 -3.47
N PRO A 233 -6.43 -18.56 -4.52
CA PRO A 233 -5.42 -17.51 -4.37
C PRO A 233 -6.00 -16.18 -3.87
N GLY A 234 -5.30 -15.52 -2.95
CA GLY A 234 -5.76 -14.24 -2.36
C GLY A 234 -5.85 -13.08 -3.36
N ASP A 235 -5.03 -13.10 -4.40
CA ASP A 235 -5.06 -12.14 -5.53
C ASP A 235 -6.25 -12.37 -6.48
N VAL A 236 -6.98 -13.47 -6.32
CA VAL A 236 -8.26 -13.73 -7.01
C VAL A 236 -9.45 -13.40 -6.11
N VAL A 237 -9.38 -13.80 -4.83
CA VAL A 237 -10.50 -13.69 -3.88
C VAL A 237 -10.72 -12.27 -3.35
N LEU A 238 -9.65 -11.58 -2.96
CA LEU A 238 -9.76 -10.31 -2.24
C LEU A 238 -10.13 -9.08 -3.11
N PRO A 239 -9.68 -8.94 -4.38
CA PRO A 239 -10.02 -7.75 -5.17
C PRO A 239 -11.53 -7.50 -5.36
N PRO A 240 -12.35 -8.47 -5.76
CA PRO A 240 -13.81 -8.26 -5.89
C PRO A 240 -14.49 -7.99 -4.54
N LEU A 241 -14.05 -8.62 -3.44
CA LEU A 241 -14.53 -8.27 -2.11
C LEU A 241 -14.23 -6.80 -1.78
N VAL A 242 -13.01 -6.34 -2.07
CA VAL A 242 -12.63 -4.93 -1.87
C VAL A 242 -13.45 -3.98 -2.76
N ALA A 243 -13.78 -4.38 -3.99
CA ALA A 243 -14.66 -3.62 -4.87
C ALA A 243 -16.10 -3.54 -4.31
N ALA A 244 -16.62 -4.65 -3.78
CA ALA A 244 -17.93 -4.69 -3.10
C ALA A 244 -17.96 -3.76 -1.89
N LEU A 245 -16.91 -3.74 -1.06
CA LEU A 245 -16.78 -2.78 0.05
C LEU A 245 -16.76 -1.32 -0.42
N ALA A 246 -16.30 -1.06 -1.65
CA ALA A 246 -16.30 0.27 -2.25
C ALA A 246 -17.64 0.68 -2.89
N GLY A 247 -18.64 -0.20 -2.86
CA GLY A 247 -19.98 0.03 -3.37
C GLY A 247 -20.26 -0.55 -4.75
N ASP A 248 -19.30 -1.27 -5.36
CA ASP A 248 -19.49 -1.99 -6.62
C ASP A 248 -20.19 -3.34 -6.37
N ARG A 249 -21.51 -3.35 -6.52
CA ARG A 249 -22.35 -4.52 -6.17
C ARG A 249 -22.29 -5.63 -7.20
N ASP A 250 -21.91 -5.29 -8.43
CA ASP A 250 -21.78 -6.26 -9.52
C ASP A 250 -20.44 -7.00 -9.45
N ALA A 251 -19.50 -6.51 -8.62
CA ALA A 251 -18.24 -7.18 -8.34
C ALA A 251 -18.37 -8.41 -7.43
N ALA A 252 -19.58 -8.76 -6.98
CA ALA A 252 -19.82 -9.94 -6.15
C ALA A 252 -19.33 -11.21 -6.84
N LEU A 253 -18.53 -12.02 -6.13
CA LEU A 253 -18.02 -13.26 -6.68
C LEU A 253 -19.14 -14.31 -6.70
N GLU A 254 -19.55 -14.74 -7.89
CA GLU A 254 -20.09 -16.08 -8.08
C GLU A 254 -18.92 -17.06 -7.96
N TYR A 255 -18.58 -17.46 -6.73
CA TYR A 255 -17.64 -18.56 -6.54
C TYR A 255 -18.30 -19.83 -7.07
N PRO A 256 -17.65 -20.61 -7.95
CA PRO A 256 -18.22 -21.88 -8.36
C PRO A 256 -18.41 -22.75 -7.12
N GLU A 257 -19.67 -23.09 -6.82
CA GLU A 257 -19.99 -24.07 -5.78
C GLU A 257 -19.17 -25.33 -6.07
N ARG A 258 -18.25 -25.69 -5.16
CA ARG A 258 -17.75 -27.06 -5.16
C ARG A 258 -18.92 -27.92 -4.71
N VAL A 259 -19.42 -28.73 -5.63
CA VAL A 259 -20.23 -29.92 -5.33
C VAL A 259 -19.44 -30.75 -4.31
N THR A 260 -19.78 -30.61 -3.04
CA THR A 260 -19.32 -31.49 -1.98
C THR A 260 -19.81 -32.90 -2.30
N ARG A 261 -18.89 -33.85 -2.41
CA ARG A 261 -19.20 -35.29 -2.40
C ARG A 261 -19.41 -35.77 -0.97
#